data_AF-A0A5S4T5T0-F1
#
_entry.id   AF-A0A5S4T5T0-F1
#
_cell.length_a   1.000
_cell.length_b   1.000
_cell.length_c   1.000
_cell.angle_alpha   90.00
_cell.angle_beta   90.00
_cell.angle_gamma   90.00
#
_symmetry.space_group_name_H-M   'P 1'
#
loop_
_entity.id
_entity.type
_entity.pdbx_description
1 polymer ?
#
loop_
_entity_poly.entity_id
_entity_poly.type
_entity_poly.pdbx_seq_one_letter_code
_entity_poly.pdbx_strand_id
1 'polypeptide(L)'
;WPFFHSLLSNVDMVLSKSNMNIAFQYAQLADSQEVRDVFHVILDEWQLTKNVILAIEGHEELLEDNPSLKQSLAFRLPYFNVLNYIQIELIKRLRNHQLREEDEKLIHTTINGIATGLRNSG
;
A
#
# COMPACT_ATOMS: atom_id res chain seq x y z
N TRP A 1 -9.33 -26.91 -6.97
CA TRP A 1 -8.69 -26.68 -8.29
C TRP A 1 -7.42 -25.87 -8.05
N PRO A 2 -6.22 -26.45 -8.26
CA PRO A 2 -4.95 -25.82 -7.84
C PRO A 2 -4.70 -24.43 -8.42
N PHE A 3 -5.02 -24.21 -9.69
CA PHE A 3 -4.89 -22.90 -10.34
C PHE A 3 -5.71 -21.81 -9.64
N PHE A 4 -6.98 -22.08 -9.37
CA PHE A 4 -7.88 -21.11 -8.72
C PHE A 4 -7.42 -20.77 -7.30
N HIS A 5 -6.97 -21.77 -6.54
CA HIS A 5 -6.41 -21.53 -5.22
C HIS A 5 -5.16 -20.64 -5.29
N SER A 6 -4.20 -20.94 -6.17
CA SER A 6 -3.00 -20.10 -6.33
C SER A 6 -3.32 -18.67 -6.77
N LEU A 7 -4.34 -18.47 -7.60
CA LEU A 7 -4.82 -17.14 -7.97
C LEU A 7 -5.30 -16.36 -6.73
N LEU A 8 -6.19 -16.97 -5.93
CA LEU A 8 -6.74 -16.33 -4.73
C LEU A 8 -5.65 -16.03 -3.70
N SER A 9 -4.75 -16.98 -3.43
CA SER A 9 -3.62 -16.77 -2.51
C SER A 9 -2.69 -15.64 -2.96
N ASN A 10 -2.52 -15.43 -4.27
CA ASN A 10 -1.74 -14.31 -4.78
C ASN A 10 -2.45 -12.97 -4.53
N VAL A 11 -3.78 -12.90 -4.75
CA VAL A 11 -4.53 -11.68 -4.48
C VAL A 11 -4.57 -11.38 -2.98
N ASP A 12 -4.80 -12.38 -2.13
CA ASP A 12 -4.72 -12.27 -0.67
C ASP A 12 -3.38 -11.68 -0.23
N MET A 13 -2.27 -12.24 -0.74
CA MET A 13 -0.93 -11.74 -0.47
C MET A 13 -0.75 -10.27 -0.91
N VAL A 14 -1.22 -9.88 -2.10
CA VAL A 14 -1.07 -8.50 -2.58
C VAL A 14 -1.89 -7.53 -1.73
N LEU A 15 -3.14 -7.89 -1.40
CA LEU A 15 -3.99 -7.08 -0.52
C LEU A 15 -3.36 -6.88 0.86
N SER A 16 -2.73 -7.92 1.41
CA SER A 16 -2.08 -7.86 2.73
C SER A 16 -0.92 -6.85 2.84
N LYS A 17 -0.32 -6.47 1.70
CA LYS A 17 0.79 -5.51 1.62
C LYS A 17 0.32 -4.07 1.46
N SER A 18 -0.96 -3.87 1.13
CA SER A 18 -1.52 -2.55 0.88
C SER A 18 -1.92 -1.85 2.18
N ASN A 19 -1.86 -0.51 2.18
CA ASN A 19 -2.26 0.32 3.32
C ASN A 19 -3.14 1.47 2.83
N MET A 20 -4.45 1.31 2.99
CA MET A 20 -5.43 2.30 2.51
C MET A 20 -5.35 3.63 3.25
N ASN A 21 -4.89 3.66 4.50
CA ASN A 21 -4.67 4.92 5.22
C ASN A 21 -3.54 5.73 4.59
N ILE A 22 -2.46 5.06 4.16
CA ILE A 22 -1.36 5.73 3.45
C ILE A 22 -1.80 6.17 2.06
N ALA A 23 -2.52 5.31 1.32
CA ALA A 23 -3.08 5.64 0.03
C ALA A 23 -3.99 6.89 0.10
N PHE A 24 -4.78 7.01 1.17
CA PHE A 24 -5.59 8.21 1.43
C PHE A 24 -4.72 9.46 1.57
N GLN A 25 -3.62 9.40 2.32
CA GLN A 25 -2.71 10.54 2.47
C GLN A 25 -2.03 10.95 1.16
N TYR A 26 -1.69 9.99 0.29
CA TYR A 26 -1.24 10.32 -1.06
C TYR A 26 -2.32 10.99 -1.89
N ALA A 27 -3.58 10.52 -1.80
CA ALA A 27 -4.69 11.16 -2.50
C ALA A 27 -4.84 12.63 -2.07
N GLN A 28 -4.63 12.95 -0.77
CA GLN A 28 -4.68 14.33 -0.28
C GLN A 28 -3.62 15.26 -0.87
N LEU A 29 -2.60 14.75 -1.56
CA LEU A 29 -1.63 15.59 -2.28
C LEU A 29 -2.22 16.17 -3.57
N ALA A 30 -3.32 15.64 -4.10
CA ALA A 30 -3.97 16.17 -5.29
C ALA A 30 -4.70 17.49 -4.98
N ASP A 31 -4.60 18.46 -5.91
CA ASP A 31 -5.16 19.80 -5.71
C ASP A 31 -6.68 19.83 -5.83
N SER A 32 -7.25 19.10 -6.80
CA SER A 32 -8.69 19.07 -7.03
C SER A 32 -9.41 18.03 -6.18
N GLN A 33 -10.57 18.42 -5.65
CA GLN A 33 -11.41 17.51 -4.87
C GLN A 33 -11.85 16.30 -5.69
N GLU A 34 -12.21 16.51 -6.96
CA GLU A 34 -12.61 15.44 -7.88
C GLU A 34 -11.53 14.34 -7.99
N VAL A 35 -10.25 14.72 -8.05
CA VAL A 35 -9.15 13.74 -8.09
C VAL A 35 -8.94 13.07 -6.73
N ARG A 36 -9.13 13.80 -5.62
CA ARG A 36 -9.10 13.20 -4.27
C ARG A 36 -10.21 12.15 -4.10
N ASP A 37 -11.40 12.40 -4.63
CA ASP A 37 -12.57 11.53 -4.45
C ASP A 37 -12.44 10.18 -5.18
N VAL A 38 -11.57 10.07 -6.20
CA VAL A 38 -11.24 8.79 -6.84
C VAL A 38 -10.72 7.75 -5.82
N PHE A 39 -10.08 8.21 -4.73
CA PHE A 39 -9.66 7.32 -3.65
C PHE A 39 -10.83 6.48 -3.08
N HIS A 40 -12.03 7.06 -2.95
CA HIS A 40 -13.17 6.36 -2.37
C HIS A 40 -13.61 5.19 -3.26
N VAL A 41 -13.60 5.37 -4.58
CA VAL A 41 -13.88 4.28 -5.54
C VAL A 41 -12.87 3.15 -5.38
N ILE A 42 -11.58 3.49 -5.26
CA ILE A 42 -10.52 2.48 -5.06
C ILE A 42 -10.68 1.77 -3.72
N LEU A 43 -11.02 2.50 -2.65
CA LEU A 43 -11.24 1.94 -1.31
C LEU A 43 -12.41 0.97 -1.30
N ASP A 44 -13.52 1.31 -1.95
CA ASP A 44 -14.72 0.48 -2.03
C ASP A 44 -14.42 -0.83 -2.77
N GLU A 45 -13.73 -0.75 -3.90
CA GLU A 45 -13.31 -1.94 -4.67
C GLU A 45 -12.29 -2.79 -3.91
N TRP A 46 -11.36 -2.18 -3.19
CA TRP A 46 -10.42 -2.89 -2.33
C TRP A 46 -11.15 -3.67 -1.24
N GLN A 47 -12.12 -3.04 -0.57
CA GLN A 47 -12.89 -3.66 0.51
C GLN A 47 -13.80 -4.77 -0.01
N LEU A 48 -14.45 -4.56 -1.16
CA LEU A 48 -15.24 -5.57 -1.85
C LEU A 48 -14.38 -6.79 -2.19
N THR A 49 -13.21 -6.57 -2.80
CA THR A 49 -12.28 -7.64 -3.18
C THR A 49 -11.83 -8.43 -1.95
N LYS A 50 -11.42 -7.74 -0.87
CA LYS A 50 -11.04 -8.39 0.40
C LYS A 50 -12.18 -9.27 0.94
N ASN A 51 -13.40 -8.74 1.00
CA ASN A 51 -14.55 -9.47 1.55
C ASN A 51 -14.87 -10.72 0.73
N VAL A 52 -14.83 -10.61 -0.61
CA VAL A 52 -15.10 -11.74 -1.51
C VAL A 52 -14.06 -12.84 -1.36
N ILE A 53 -12.77 -12.49 -1.28
CA ILE A 53 -11.70 -13.49 -1.13
C ILE A 53 -11.82 -14.23 0.19
N LEU A 54 -11.96 -13.49 1.31
CA LEU A 54 -12.13 -14.09 2.63
C LEU A 54 -13.36 -15.01 2.69
N ALA A 55 -14.46 -14.62 2.05
CA ALA A 55 -15.67 -15.46 1.98
C ALA A 55 -15.47 -16.73 1.15
N ILE A 56 -14.70 -16.68 0.05
CA ILE A 56 -14.41 -17.85 -0.78
C ILE A 56 -13.46 -18.81 -0.07
N GLU A 57 -12.44 -18.28 0.61
CA GLU A 57 -11.44 -19.08 1.32
C GLU A 57 -11.94 -19.57 2.69
N GLY A 58 -12.94 -18.92 3.28
CA GLY A 58 -13.45 -19.23 4.61
C GLY A 58 -12.57 -18.68 5.74
N HIS A 59 -11.82 -17.61 5.46
CA HIS A 59 -10.90 -16.96 6.39
C HIS A 59 -11.55 -15.74 7.06
N GLU A 60 -11.11 -15.43 8.28
CA GLU A 60 -11.51 -14.19 8.96
C GLU A 60 -10.57 -13.02 8.63
N GLU A 61 -9.34 -13.34 8.24
CA GLU A 61 -8.29 -12.35 7.98
C GLU A 61 -7.35 -12.78 6.85
N LEU A 62 -6.72 -11.79 6.21
CA LEU A 62 -5.77 -12.06 5.13
C LEU A 62 -4.56 -12.82 5.66
N LEU A 63 -3.96 -13.67 4.82
CA LEU A 63 -2.81 -14.52 5.12
C LEU A 63 -3.02 -15.53 6.28
N GLU A 64 -4.25 -15.93 6.56
CA GLU A 64 -4.55 -16.94 7.61
C GLU A 64 -3.82 -18.26 7.34
N ASP A 65 -3.79 -18.69 6.07
CA ASP A 65 -3.07 -19.88 5.60
C ASP A 65 -1.53 -19.72 5.53
N ASN A 66 -1.00 -18.52 5.76
CA ASN A 66 0.43 -18.25 5.70
C ASN A 66 0.93 -17.40 6.89
N PRO A 67 0.91 -17.97 8.11
CA PRO A 67 1.27 -17.25 9.34
C PRO A 67 2.72 -16.75 9.35
N SER A 68 3.64 -17.46 8.69
CA SER A 68 5.03 -17.05 8.54
C SER A 68 5.16 -15.75 7.73
N LEU A 69 4.46 -15.67 6.58
CA LEU A 69 4.44 -14.45 5.77
C LEU A 69 3.74 -13.32 6.51
N LYS A 70 2.62 -13.60 7.19
CA LYS A 70 1.89 -12.63 8.00
C LYS A 70 2.78 -11.98 9.06
N GLN A 71 3.51 -12.79 9.84
CA GLN A 71 4.44 -12.30 10.85
C GLN A 71 5.59 -11.50 10.23
N SER A 72 6.13 -11.97 9.11
CA SER A 72 7.18 -11.26 8.36
C SER A 72 6.73 -9.90 7.86
N LEU A 73 5.50 -9.77 7.39
CA LEU A 73 4.93 -8.49 6.96
C LEU A 73 4.63 -7.59 8.16
N ALA A 74 4.04 -8.12 9.23
CA ALA A 74 3.77 -7.35 10.45
C ALA A 74 5.04 -6.69 11.02
N PHE A 75 6.18 -7.36 10.93
CA PHE A 75 7.46 -6.77 11.35
C PHE A 75 7.98 -5.69 10.38
N ARG A 76 7.82 -5.89 9.06
CA ARG A 76 8.43 -5.01 8.06
C ARG A 76 7.58 -3.80 7.68
N LEU A 77 6.26 -3.95 7.62
CA LEU A 77 5.33 -2.90 7.19
C LEU A 77 5.47 -1.59 7.97
N PRO A 78 5.64 -1.57 9.30
CA PRO A 78 5.82 -0.31 10.04
C PRO A 78 6.98 0.55 9.53
N TYR A 79 8.11 -0.05 9.16
CA TYR A 79 9.26 0.68 8.62
C TYR A 79 8.95 1.32 7.26
N PHE A 80 8.19 0.63 6.40
CA PHE A 80 7.78 1.16 5.11
C PHE A 80 6.70 2.23 5.25
N ASN A 81 5.82 2.08 6.23
CA ASN A 81 4.81 3.08 6.53
C ASN A 81 5.49 4.41 6.89
N VAL A 82 6.54 4.38 7.71
CA VAL A 82 7.34 5.58 8.02
C VAL A 82 7.94 6.20 6.76
N LEU A 83 8.56 5.40 5.87
CA LEU A 83 9.10 5.90 4.61
C LEU A 83 8.04 6.54 3.71
N ASN A 84 6.84 5.98 3.67
CA ASN A 84 5.71 6.57 2.93
C ASN A 84 5.31 7.93 3.50
N TYR A 85 5.19 8.06 4.82
CA TYR A 85 4.88 9.37 5.43
C TYR A 85 5.96 10.40 5.18
N ILE A 86 7.24 10.00 5.23
CA ILE A 86 8.36 10.87 4.85
C ILE A 86 8.23 11.29 3.39
N GLN A 87 7.97 10.35 2.48
CA GLN A 87 7.79 10.65 1.05
C GLN A 87 6.64 11.63 0.81
N ILE A 88 5.50 11.43 1.46
CA ILE A 88 4.32 12.33 1.36
C ILE A 88 4.71 13.75 1.75
N GLU A 89 5.40 13.92 2.88
CA GLU A 89 5.84 15.23 3.36
C GLU A 89 6.87 15.87 2.42
N LEU A 90 7.82 15.09 1.89
CA LEU A 90 8.81 15.59 0.91
C LEU A 90 8.13 16.05 -0.38
N ILE A 91 7.17 15.28 -0.91
CA ILE A 91 6.40 15.65 -2.10
C ILE A 91 5.61 16.93 -1.83
N LYS A 92 4.97 17.04 -0.66
CA LYS A 92 4.22 18.24 -0.27
C LYS A 92 5.12 19.48 -0.23
N ARG A 93 6.32 19.37 0.36
CA ARG A 93 7.29 20.49 0.38
C ARG A 93 7.79 20.84 -1.00
N LEU A 94 8.08 19.84 -1.83
CA LEU A 94 8.52 20.05 -3.21
C LEU A 94 7.48 20.84 -4.00
N ARG A 95 6.20 20.42 -3.95
CA ARG A 95 5.08 21.09 -4.65
C ARG A 95 4.84 22.53 -4.17
N ASN A 96 5.16 22.82 -2.92
CA ASN A 96 5.02 24.17 -2.34
C ASN A 96 6.30 25.01 -2.45
N HIS A 97 7.33 24.57 -3.19
CA HIS A 97 8.64 25.23 -3.28
C HIS A 97 9.34 25.45 -1.93
N GLN A 98 9.10 24.55 -0.98
CA GLN A 98 9.66 24.56 0.38
C GLN A 98 10.78 23.52 0.58
N LEU A 99 11.12 22.76 -0.47
CA LEU A 99 12.19 21.77 -0.46
C LEU A 99 13.45 22.37 -1.08
N ARG A 100 14.60 22.15 -0.43
CA ARG A 100 15.91 22.56 -0.97
C ARG A 100 16.28 21.61 -2.12
N GLU A 101 16.94 22.12 -3.17
CA GLU A 101 17.37 21.27 -4.30
C GLU A 101 18.22 20.07 -3.87
N GLU A 102 19.05 20.23 -2.84
CA GLU A 102 19.88 19.14 -2.29
C GLU A 102 19.06 18.00 -1.67
N ASP A 103 17.84 18.30 -1.21
CA ASP A 103 16.95 17.34 -0.54
C ASP A 103 16.05 16.58 -1.52
N GLU A 104 15.97 16.96 -2.81
CA GLU A 104 15.16 16.25 -3.81
C GLU A 104 15.57 14.78 -3.94
N LYS A 105 16.86 14.49 -3.77
CA LYS A 105 17.40 13.12 -3.76
C LYS A 105 16.78 12.25 -2.68
N LEU A 106 16.28 12.83 -1.59
CA LEU A 106 15.61 12.08 -0.52
C LEU A 106 14.30 11.45 -1.00
N ILE A 107 13.61 12.07 -1.96
CA ILE A 107 12.41 11.47 -2.58
C ILE A 107 12.81 10.18 -3.29
N HIS A 108 13.86 10.19 -4.10
CA HIS A 108 14.37 8.98 -4.75
C HIS A 108 14.80 7.90 -3.75
N THR A 109 15.42 8.29 -2.62
CA THR A 109 15.75 7.37 -1.53
C THR A 109 14.49 6.71 -0.95
N THR A 110 13.42 7.46 -0.71
CA THR A 110 12.15 6.88 -0.23
C THR A 110 11.53 5.94 -1.24
N ILE A 111 11.52 6.28 -2.54
CA ILE A 111 11.03 5.41 -3.62
C ILE A 111 11.77 4.06 -3.61
N ASN A 112 13.11 4.11 -3.59
CA ASN A 112 13.94 2.90 -3.56
C ASN A 112 13.72 2.08 -2.28
N GLY A 113 13.58 2.75 -1.13
CA GLY A 113 13.32 2.10 0.15
C GLY A 113 11.98 1.36 0.18
N ILE A 114 10.91 1.98 -0.35
CA ILE A 114 9.57 1.38 -0.44
C ILE A 114 9.57 0.21 -1.43
N ALA A 115 10.15 0.39 -2.61
CA ALA A 115 10.23 -0.66 -3.64
C ALA A 115 11.00 -1.89 -3.14
N THR A 116 12.15 -1.69 -2.48
CA THR A 116 12.95 -2.78 -1.89
C THR A 116 12.17 -3.50 -0.78
N GLY A 117 11.35 -2.76 -0.04
CA GLY A 117 10.58 -3.25 1.09
C GLY A 117 9.42 -4.16 0.72
N LEU A 118 8.63 -3.74 -0.27
CA LEU A 118 7.44 -4.45 -0.73
C LEU A 118 7.79 -5.73 -1.51
N ARG A 119 9.00 -5.81 -2.08
CA ARG A 119 9.47 -6.93 -2.90
C ARG A 119 8.46 -7.22 -4.03
N ASN A 120 7.93 -8.44 -4.10
CA ASN A 120 6.93 -8.84 -5.09
C ASN A 120 5.58 -8.21 -4.76
N SER A 121 5.00 -7.45 -5.68
CA SER A 121 3.69 -6.79 -5.49
C SER A 121 2.63 -7.25 -6.50
N GLY A 122 2.97 -8.25 -7.31
CA GLY A 122 2.22 -8.74 -8.47
C GLY A 122 3.18 -9.17 -9.56
#